data_AF-A0A1S5Y263-F1
#
_entry.id   AF-A0A1S5Y263-F1
#
_cell.length_a   1.000
_cell.length_b   1.000
_cell.length_c   1.000
_cell.angle_alpha   90.00
_cell.angle_beta   90.00
_cell.angle_gamma   90.00
#
_symmetry.space_group_name_H-M   'P 1'
#
loop_
_entity.id
_entity.type
_entity.pdbx_description
1 polymer ?
#
loop_
_entity_poly.entity_id
_entity_poly.type
_entity_poly.pdbx_seq_one_letter_code
_entity_poly.pdbx_strand_id
1 'polypeptide(L)'
;DPTTIKESFDIDGEMAPLAVGQFMEIEASQFLNAPPVGRDNYYGTTYLYEVGNGGLVPWYTVGTFEDKASERENSHKLPEKFWLGGRTTLPYQYSDEPDNHFMQMATNLNTVNGQPFVRGRRVHHTNMIDGSHDESDENEPFTELAHLAGPNYVNASCDGCHHRNGRAPVAPVGEALDRWVFKVAAADGTPDPLIGSVLQPQGSDGSAGEGTVSIGEWVENAEGLRSPKYTFSGQAPALFSARIAPQLVGLGLLEAVAESTILAFEDVNDSNGDGISGRANISIDPVSGVKRLGRFGWKAGASSLTHQIAGALNTDMGVMTSVLPEPDCGVLQEGCGNDQGPELADEHLTDLVKYISLLGVRARRNFDDPDALHGEEVFNQIGCAGCHIPEMTTSAFHPLAELRNQTIRPYSDLLLHDMGEGLADNLGEHEATGAEWRTTPLWGLGLSACVTGGVVGPFQEQVCEPHHSYLHDGRARTIEEAILWHGGEGQASRGAYVALTAGEKAALLKFLESL
;
A
#
# COMPACT_ATOMS: atom_id res chain seq x y z
N ASP A 1 -36.50 -24.66 2.68
CA ASP A 1 -35.33 -24.52 1.83
C ASP A 1 -34.37 -25.67 2.18
N PRO A 2 -34.11 -26.64 1.29
CA PRO A 2 -33.25 -27.80 1.58
C PRO A 2 -31.77 -27.45 1.78
N THR A 3 -31.39 -26.18 1.76
CA THR A 3 -30.01 -25.66 1.85
C THR A 3 -29.66 -25.05 3.21
N THR A 4 -30.59 -24.97 4.17
CA THR A 4 -30.26 -24.45 5.50
C THR A 4 -29.61 -25.54 6.35
N ILE A 5 -28.30 -25.40 6.62
CA ILE A 5 -27.59 -26.20 7.61
C ILE A 5 -28.13 -25.82 9.00
N LYS A 6 -28.61 -26.79 9.78
CA LYS A 6 -29.22 -26.57 11.11
C LYS A 6 -28.54 -27.35 12.23
N GLU A 7 -27.72 -28.32 11.87
CA GLU A 7 -27.16 -29.33 12.76
C GLU A 7 -25.67 -29.47 12.42
N SER A 8 -24.83 -29.65 13.44
CA SER A 8 -23.43 -30.02 13.36
C SER A 8 -23.23 -31.41 13.97
N PHE A 9 -22.22 -32.15 13.53
CA PHE A 9 -21.76 -33.33 14.23
C PHE A 9 -20.67 -32.94 15.22
N ASP A 10 -20.76 -33.38 16.46
CA ASP A 10 -19.66 -33.24 17.42
C ASP A 10 -18.57 -34.29 17.18
N ILE A 11 -17.50 -34.24 17.98
CA ILE A 11 -16.35 -35.14 17.85
C ILE A 11 -16.71 -36.62 18.10
N ASP A 12 -17.83 -36.87 18.79
CA ASP A 12 -18.34 -38.21 19.09
C ASP A 12 -19.34 -38.69 18.01
N GLY A 13 -19.63 -37.85 17.01
CA GLY A 13 -20.54 -38.14 15.91
C GLY A 13 -22.01 -37.92 16.25
N GLU A 14 -22.32 -37.29 17.38
CA GLU A 14 -23.70 -36.93 17.74
C GLU A 14 -24.13 -35.64 17.01
N MET A 15 -25.39 -35.62 16.55
CA MET A 15 -25.96 -34.40 15.96
C MET A 15 -26.37 -33.43 17.05
N ALA A 16 -25.84 -32.21 16.98
CA ALA A 16 -26.21 -31.09 17.83
C ALA A 16 -26.74 -29.92 16.98
N PRO A 17 -27.69 -29.11 17.48
CA PRO A 17 -28.10 -27.89 16.80
C PRO A 17 -26.95 -26.89 16.67
N LEU A 18 -26.91 -26.16 15.55
CA LEU A 18 -26.01 -25.02 15.43
C LEU A 18 -26.36 -23.94 16.47
N ALA A 19 -25.35 -23.43 17.16
CA ALA A 19 -25.45 -22.41 18.19
C ALA A 19 -24.66 -21.15 17.82
N VAL A 20 -25.18 -19.99 18.23
CA VAL A 20 -24.48 -18.72 18.07
C VAL A 20 -23.13 -18.78 18.80
N GLY A 21 -22.06 -18.34 18.14
CA GLY A 21 -20.69 -18.39 18.62
C GLY A 21 -19.93 -19.69 18.28
N GLN A 22 -20.58 -20.69 17.66
CA GLN A 22 -19.85 -21.84 17.13
C GLN A 22 -18.99 -21.44 15.93
N PHE A 23 -17.81 -22.03 15.84
CA PHE A 23 -16.91 -21.88 14.70
C PHE A 23 -17.08 -23.03 13.72
N MET A 24 -17.19 -22.69 12.44
CA MET A 24 -17.15 -23.65 11.34
C MET A 24 -15.93 -23.34 10.49
N GLU A 25 -15.08 -24.34 10.29
CA GLU A 25 -14.00 -24.27 9.33
C GLU A 25 -14.51 -24.71 7.96
N ILE A 26 -14.25 -23.88 6.95
CA ILE A 26 -14.64 -24.12 5.57
C ILE A 26 -13.38 -24.12 4.74
N GLU A 27 -13.04 -25.26 4.15
CA GLU A 27 -11.99 -25.36 3.16
C GLU A 27 -12.61 -25.37 1.76
N ALA A 28 -12.22 -24.38 0.95
CA ALA A 28 -12.66 -24.31 -0.44
C ALA A 28 -11.45 -24.58 -1.34
N SER A 29 -11.50 -25.68 -2.07
CA SER A 29 -10.47 -26.09 -3.02
C SER A 29 -11.07 -26.26 -4.41
N GLN A 30 -10.38 -25.75 -5.43
CA GLN A 30 -10.81 -25.90 -6.82
C GLN A 30 -9.98 -27.01 -7.49
N PHE A 31 -10.67 -27.98 -8.10
CA PHE A 31 -10.04 -28.97 -8.97
C PHE A 31 -10.41 -28.64 -10.41
N LEU A 32 -9.42 -28.31 -11.22
CA LEU A 32 -9.62 -28.08 -12.64
C LEU A 32 -9.70 -29.44 -13.35
N ASN A 33 -10.78 -29.69 -14.09
CA ASN A 33 -11.04 -30.97 -14.76
C ASN A 33 -10.20 -31.16 -16.04
N ALA A 34 -9.54 -30.09 -16.49
CA ALA A 34 -8.57 -30.03 -17.58
C ALA A 34 -7.87 -28.66 -17.50
N PRO A 35 -6.92 -28.46 -16.57
CA PRO A 35 -6.26 -27.17 -16.43
C PRO A 35 -5.62 -26.79 -17.78
N PRO A 36 -5.96 -25.62 -18.36
CA PRO A 36 -5.36 -25.18 -19.62
C PRO A 36 -3.85 -25.03 -19.48
N VAL A 37 -3.39 -24.65 -18.27
CA VAL A 37 -2.00 -24.76 -17.83
C VAL A 37 -1.94 -25.11 -16.33
N GLY A 38 -0.90 -25.84 -15.89
CA GLY A 38 -0.66 -26.22 -14.50
C GLY A 38 -0.81 -27.73 -14.22
N ARG A 39 -1.02 -28.08 -12.96
CA ARG A 39 -1.18 -29.46 -12.46
C ARG A 39 -2.57 -29.65 -11.86
N ASP A 40 -3.03 -30.90 -11.74
CA ASP A 40 -4.33 -31.30 -11.16
C ASP A 40 -4.48 -30.96 -9.65
N ASN A 41 -3.65 -30.08 -9.11
CA ASN A 41 -3.42 -29.92 -7.68
C ASN A 41 -4.42 -29.03 -6.95
N TYR A 42 -4.59 -29.42 -5.69
CA TYR A 42 -5.28 -28.79 -4.57
C TYR A 42 -4.70 -27.41 -4.20
N TYR A 43 -5.39 -26.33 -4.54
CA TYR A 43 -5.22 -25.03 -3.86
C TYR A 43 -6.47 -24.78 -3.03
N GLY A 44 -6.35 -25.02 -1.73
CA GLY A 44 -7.40 -24.79 -0.75
C GLY A 44 -7.17 -23.46 -0.04
N THR A 45 -8.25 -22.73 0.24
CA THR A 45 -8.23 -21.67 1.24
C THR A 45 -9.12 -22.09 2.39
N THR A 46 -8.57 -22.02 3.61
CA THR A 46 -9.30 -22.24 4.85
C THR A 46 -9.91 -20.93 5.34
N TYR A 47 -11.21 -20.95 5.59
CA TYR A 47 -11.98 -19.86 6.15
C TYR A 47 -12.58 -20.27 7.50
N LEU A 48 -12.57 -19.35 8.46
CA LEU A 48 -13.24 -19.54 9.74
C LEU A 48 -14.53 -18.71 9.76
N TYR A 49 -15.67 -19.37 9.98
CA TYR A 49 -16.97 -18.73 10.07
C TYR A 49 -17.51 -18.80 11.50
N GLU A 50 -17.93 -17.66 12.06
CA GLU A 50 -18.56 -17.58 13.38
C GLU A 50 -20.09 -17.48 13.26
N VAL A 51 -20.78 -18.53 13.71
CA VAL A 51 -22.24 -18.65 13.60
C VAL A 51 -22.93 -17.54 14.38
N GLY A 52 -23.79 -16.79 13.70
CA GLY A 52 -24.63 -15.74 14.33
C GLY A 52 -23.90 -14.45 14.73
N ASN A 53 -22.58 -14.38 14.59
CA ASN A 53 -21.77 -13.21 15.00
C ASN A 53 -21.11 -12.49 13.80
N GLY A 54 -21.78 -12.56 12.64
CA GLY A 54 -21.46 -11.72 11.48
C GLY A 54 -20.62 -12.37 10.38
N GLY A 55 -20.25 -13.64 10.50
CA GLY A 55 -19.72 -14.42 9.38
C GLY A 55 -18.24 -14.74 9.46
N LEU A 56 -17.51 -14.58 8.34
CA LEU A 56 -16.10 -14.93 8.24
C LEU A 56 -15.23 -14.04 9.15
N VAL A 57 -14.23 -14.65 9.78
CA VAL A 57 -13.30 -14.00 10.71
C VAL A 57 -11.85 -14.39 10.38
N PRO A 58 -10.87 -13.47 10.54
CA PRO A 58 -9.46 -13.83 10.47
C PRO A 58 -9.11 -14.80 11.60
N TRP A 59 -8.17 -15.69 11.29
CA TRP A 59 -7.79 -16.79 12.16
C TRP A 59 -6.28 -17.01 12.15
N TYR A 60 -5.84 -17.76 13.17
CA TYR A 60 -4.48 -18.24 13.35
C TYR A 60 -4.54 -19.68 13.91
N THR A 61 -3.46 -20.45 13.75
CA THR A 61 -3.28 -21.75 14.38
C THR A 61 -2.61 -21.61 15.75
N VAL A 62 -2.92 -22.52 16.67
CA VAL A 62 -2.23 -22.68 17.96
C VAL A 62 -1.46 -24.00 17.95
N GLY A 63 -0.45 -24.14 18.81
CA GLY A 63 0.29 -25.40 18.96
C GLY A 63 1.56 -25.50 18.13
N THR A 64 2.10 -26.71 18.00
CA THR A 64 3.38 -26.99 17.33
C THR A 64 3.22 -28.07 16.27
N PHE A 65 3.87 -27.90 15.12
CA PHE A 65 3.83 -28.88 14.03
C PHE A 65 4.48 -30.22 14.38
N GLU A 66 5.25 -30.30 15.47
CA GLU A 66 5.83 -31.54 15.97
C GLU A 66 4.84 -32.33 16.85
N ASP A 67 3.93 -31.67 17.55
CA ASP A 67 2.98 -32.30 18.48
C ASP A 67 1.56 -32.34 17.91
N LYS A 68 1.12 -33.51 17.48
CA LYS A 68 -0.25 -33.75 16.99
C LYS A 68 -1.34 -33.50 18.03
N ALA A 69 -1.03 -33.57 19.32
CA ALA A 69 -1.99 -33.32 20.38
C ALA A 69 -2.18 -31.82 20.66
N SER A 70 -1.34 -30.95 20.09
CA SER A 70 -1.32 -29.52 20.38
C SER A 70 -2.36 -28.69 19.61
N GLU A 71 -3.30 -29.33 18.92
CA GLU A 71 -4.31 -28.65 18.09
C GLU A 71 -3.69 -27.83 16.92
N ARG A 72 -2.46 -28.19 16.50
CA ARG A 72 -1.62 -27.50 15.51
C ARG A 72 -2.25 -27.12 14.17
N GLU A 73 -3.37 -27.75 13.84
CA GLU A 73 -4.10 -27.60 12.57
C GLU A 73 -5.49 -26.95 12.78
N ASN A 74 -5.89 -26.64 14.02
CA ASN A 74 -7.17 -26.00 14.31
C ASN A 74 -7.10 -24.48 14.12
N SER A 75 -8.06 -23.92 13.39
CA SER A 75 -8.22 -22.47 13.25
C SER A 75 -8.88 -21.85 14.49
N HIS A 76 -8.23 -20.84 15.08
CA HIS A 76 -8.78 -20.02 16.16
C HIS A 76 -9.06 -18.60 15.68
N LYS A 77 -10.21 -18.02 16.08
CA LYS A 77 -10.52 -16.62 15.80
C LYS A 77 -9.43 -15.72 16.39
N LEU A 78 -8.87 -14.86 15.55
CA LEU A 78 -7.96 -13.82 16.00
C LEU A 78 -8.74 -12.80 16.87
N PRO A 79 -8.23 -12.36 18.04
CA PRO A 79 -8.90 -11.34 18.82
C PRO A 79 -9.09 -10.03 18.02
N GLU A 80 -10.27 -9.41 18.12
CA GLU A 80 -10.67 -8.26 17.28
C GLU A 80 -9.76 -7.04 17.43
N LYS A 81 -9.08 -6.89 18.58
CA LYS A 81 -8.08 -5.83 18.78
C LYS A 81 -6.85 -5.94 17.87
N PHE A 82 -6.64 -7.09 17.23
CA PHE A 82 -5.53 -7.35 16.32
C PHE A 82 -5.94 -7.37 14.84
N TRP A 83 -7.20 -7.01 14.57
CA TRP A 83 -7.71 -6.86 13.22
C TRP A 83 -7.27 -5.49 12.69
N LEU A 84 -6.21 -5.46 11.88
CA LEU A 84 -5.68 -4.20 11.34
C LEU A 84 -6.65 -3.56 10.32
N GLY A 85 -7.35 -4.37 9.53
CA GLY A 85 -8.33 -3.91 8.54
C GLY A 85 -9.80 -4.09 8.97
N GLY A 86 -10.08 -4.28 10.27
CA GLY A 86 -11.41 -4.71 10.70
C GLY A 86 -11.81 -6.04 10.05
N ARG A 87 -13.01 -6.16 9.50
CA ARG A 87 -13.48 -7.39 8.82
C ARG A 87 -12.79 -7.66 7.48
N THR A 88 -12.01 -6.71 6.97
CA THR A 88 -11.16 -6.93 5.78
C THR A 88 -9.80 -7.54 6.14
N THR A 89 -9.55 -7.76 7.45
CA THR A 89 -8.32 -8.41 7.92
C THR A 89 -8.27 -9.85 7.43
N LEU A 90 -7.16 -10.21 6.82
CA LEU A 90 -6.83 -11.55 6.35
C LEU A 90 -6.28 -12.41 7.49
N PRO A 91 -6.46 -13.74 7.45
CA PRO A 91 -5.82 -14.64 8.39
C PRO A 91 -4.29 -14.63 8.24
N TYR A 92 -3.64 -15.28 9.19
CA TYR A 92 -2.21 -15.55 9.09
C TYR A 92 -1.94 -16.37 7.82
N GLN A 93 -0.79 -16.10 7.19
CA GLN A 93 -0.35 -16.84 6.02
C GLN A 93 0.35 -18.11 6.50
N TYR A 94 -0.09 -19.26 6.00
CA TYR A 94 0.51 -20.57 6.27
C TYR A 94 0.87 -21.36 5.00
N SER A 95 0.68 -20.77 3.80
CA SER A 95 0.98 -21.42 2.52
C SER A 95 2.45 -21.40 2.10
N ASP A 96 3.36 -20.91 2.97
CA ASP A 96 4.81 -20.78 2.70
C ASP A 96 5.13 -19.94 1.44
N GLU A 97 4.44 -18.81 1.30
CA GLU A 97 4.56 -17.85 0.19
C GLU A 97 4.83 -16.46 0.79
N PRO A 98 6.04 -16.25 1.34
CA PRO A 98 6.33 -15.10 2.18
C PRO A 98 6.40 -13.77 1.42
N ASP A 99 6.28 -13.76 0.10
CA ASP A 99 6.25 -12.56 -0.75
C ASP A 99 4.86 -12.24 -1.32
N ASN A 100 3.85 -13.09 -1.09
CA ASN A 100 2.48 -12.91 -1.61
C ASN A 100 1.54 -12.23 -0.61
N HIS A 101 2.04 -11.57 0.44
CA HIS A 101 1.20 -11.06 1.54
C HIS A 101 0.17 -10.00 1.16
N PHE A 102 0.36 -9.29 0.04
CA PHE A 102 -0.39 -8.09 -0.32
C PHE A 102 -1.32 -8.27 -1.52
N MET A 103 -1.58 -9.52 -1.94
CA MET A 103 -2.30 -9.80 -3.18
C MET A 103 -3.74 -10.32 -2.97
N GLN A 104 -4.12 -10.63 -1.74
CA GLN A 104 -5.39 -11.32 -1.46
C GLN A 104 -6.56 -10.34 -1.34
N MET A 105 -7.71 -10.79 -1.85
CA MET A 105 -9.01 -10.16 -1.62
C MET A 105 -9.40 -10.19 -0.14
N ALA A 106 -10.07 -9.15 0.35
CA ALA A 106 -10.68 -9.17 1.68
C ALA A 106 -11.69 -10.33 1.82
N THR A 107 -11.68 -11.05 2.94
CA THR A 107 -12.57 -12.22 3.13
C THR A 107 -14.05 -11.86 3.27
N ASN A 108 -14.37 -10.60 3.58
CA ASN A 108 -15.74 -10.09 3.65
C ASN A 108 -16.24 -9.51 2.31
N LEU A 109 -15.55 -9.76 1.20
CA LEU A 109 -15.90 -9.22 -0.11
C LEU A 109 -17.34 -9.59 -0.52
N ASN A 110 -18.11 -8.61 -0.99
CA ASN A 110 -19.44 -8.87 -1.55
C ASN A 110 -19.31 -9.58 -2.90
N THR A 111 -20.21 -10.53 -3.17
CA THR A 111 -20.23 -11.30 -4.42
C THR A 111 -20.30 -10.42 -5.67
N VAL A 112 -20.92 -9.24 -5.59
CA VAL A 112 -20.98 -8.29 -6.72
C VAL A 112 -19.63 -7.66 -7.07
N ASN A 113 -18.66 -7.69 -6.14
CA ASN A 113 -17.32 -7.12 -6.32
C ASN A 113 -16.26 -8.18 -6.58
N GLY A 114 -16.57 -9.48 -6.44
CA GLY A 114 -15.64 -10.58 -6.75
C GLY A 114 -15.12 -10.53 -8.18
N GLN A 115 -16.02 -10.45 -9.17
CA GLN A 115 -15.62 -10.37 -10.59
C GLN A 115 -14.89 -9.05 -10.92
N PRO A 116 -15.38 -7.86 -10.51
CA PRO A 116 -14.61 -6.61 -10.65
C PRO A 116 -13.21 -6.66 -10.05
N PHE A 117 -13.02 -7.29 -8.89
CA PHE A 117 -11.70 -7.41 -8.25
C PHE A 117 -10.70 -8.15 -9.14
N VAL A 118 -11.07 -9.33 -9.68
CA VAL A 118 -10.17 -10.08 -10.57
C VAL A 118 -9.96 -9.41 -11.93
N ARG A 119 -10.96 -8.69 -12.46
CA ARG A 119 -10.78 -7.88 -13.68
C ARG A 119 -9.85 -6.68 -13.44
N GLY A 120 -9.99 -6.01 -12.30
CA GLY A 120 -9.10 -4.91 -11.91
C GLY A 120 -7.67 -5.38 -11.66
N ARG A 121 -7.51 -6.57 -11.07
CA ARG A 121 -6.22 -7.24 -10.97
C ARG A 121 -5.59 -7.47 -12.34
N ARG A 122 -6.37 -7.93 -13.32
CA ARG A 122 -5.89 -8.07 -14.71
C ARG A 122 -5.38 -6.75 -15.26
N VAL A 123 -6.10 -5.63 -15.06
CA VAL A 123 -5.66 -4.28 -15.47
C VAL A 123 -4.34 -3.91 -14.78
N HIS A 124 -4.24 -4.13 -13.47
CA HIS A 124 -3.06 -3.81 -12.65
C HIS A 124 -1.77 -4.50 -13.18
N HIS A 125 -1.91 -5.77 -13.58
CA HIS A 125 -0.85 -6.62 -14.10
C HIS A 125 -0.71 -6.55 -15.64
N THR A 126 -1.35 -5.60 -16.34
CA THR A 126 -1.20 -5.48 -17.79
C THR A 126 -0.11 -4.48 -18.14
N ASN A 127 0.84 -4.89 -18.98
CA ASN A 127 1.74 -3.99 -19.68
C ASN A 127 0.95 -3.28 -20.79
N MET A 128 0.76 -1.97 -20.67
CA MET A 128 -0.05 -1.19 -21.61
C MET A 128 0.67 -0.87 -22.93
N ILE A 129 1.90 -1.34 -23.13
CA ILE A 129 2.59 -1.29 -24.43
C ILE A 129 2.08 -2.40 -25.35
N ASP A 130 2.04 -3.63 -24.86
CA ASP A 130 1.79 -4.84 -25.67
C ASP A 130 0.64 -5.73 -25.17
N GLY A 131 0.05 -5.40 -24.02
CA GLY A 131 -1.01 -6.17 -23.38
C GLY A 131 -0.53 -7.40 -22.60
N SER A 132 0.77 -7.66 -22.51
CA SER A 132 1.31 -8.81 -21.76
C SER A 132 1.08 -8.69 -20.26
N HIS A 133 1.23 -9.80 -19.53
CA HIS A 133 1.06 -9.87 -18.08
C HIS A 133 2.36 -10.24 -17.38
N ASP A 134 2.72 -9.54 -16.30
CA ASP A 134 3.97 -9.77 -15.53
C ASP A 134 3.98 -11.11 -14.78
N GLU A 135 2.81 -11.69 -14.53
CA GLU A 135 2.66 -12.88 -13.70
C GLU A 135 3.07 -14.18 -14.39
N SER A 136 2.82 -14.27 -15.70
CA SER A 136 3.12 -15.44 -16.53
C SER A 136 3.02 -15.09 -18.01
N ASP A 137 4.05 -15.46 -18.78
CA ASP A 137 4.08 -15.36 -20.24
C ASP A 137 2.99 -16.22 -20.92
N GLU A 138 2.38 -17.16 -20.19
CA GLU A 138 1.29 -18.01 -20.68
C GLU A 138 -0.08 -17.31 -20.62
N ASN A 139 -0.19 -16.21 -19.87
CA ASN A 139 -1.41 -15.43 -19.83
C ASN A 139 -1.58 -14.70 -21.17
N GLU A 140 -2.70 -14.97 -21.86
CA GLU A 140 -3.01 -14.34 -23.13
C GLU A 140 -3.02 -12.80 -23.03
N PRO A 141 -2.36 -12.08 -23.97
CA PRO A 141 -2.30 -10.63 -23.93
C PRO A 141 -3.69 -9.98 -23.87
N PHE A 142 -3.83 -8.96 -23.02
CA PHE A 142 -5.02 -8.14 -22.96
C PHE A 142 -4.99 -7.06 -24.04
N THR A 143 -5.34 -7.45 -25.26
CA THR A 143 -5.26 -6.60 -26.46
C THR A 143 -6.02 -5.28 -26.39
N GLU A 144 -7.04 -5.17 -25.53
CA GLU A 144 -7.78 -3.90 -25.32
C GLU A 144 -6.94 -2.83 -24.61
N LEU A 145 -5.94 -3.24 -23.84
CA LEU A 145 -5.05 -2.34 -23.08
C LEU A 145 -3.67 -2.19 -23.74
N ALA A 146 -3.40 -2.94 -24.82
CA ALA A 146 -2.19 -2.78 -25.61
C ALA A 146 -2.18 -1.41 -26.31
N HIS A 147 -1.00 -0.83 -26.46
CA HIS A 147 -0.77 0.48 -27.09
C HIS A 147 -1.49 1.66 -26.41
N LEU A 148 -1.87 1.52 -25.13
CA LEU A 148 -2.41 2.63 -24.34
C LEU A 148 -1.34 3.42 -23.60
N ALA A 149 -0.18 2.82 -23.31
CA ALA A 149 0.92 3.55 -22.69
C ALA A 149 1.27 4.79 -23.52
N GLY A 150 1.40 5.93 -22.85
CA GLY A 150 1.60 7.21 -23.51
C GLY A 150 2.93 7.29 -24.27
N PRO A 151 3.13 8.34 -25.08
CA PRO A 151 4.38 8.59 -25.80
C PRO A 151 5.60 8.61 -24.88
N ASN A 152 5.44 9.19 -23.69
CA ASN A 152 6.40 9.13 -22.60
C ASN A 152 5.73 8.52 -21.37
N TYR A 153 6.50 7.79 -20.57
CA TYR A 153 6.03 7.18 -19.33
C TYR A 153 7.19 6.90 -18.36
N VAL A 154 6.85 6.64 -17.10
CA VAL A 154 7.76 6.10 -16.08
C VAL A 154 7.81 4.58 -16.17
N ASN A 155 6.63 3.95 -16.14
CA ASN A 155 6.49 2.50 -16.25
C ASN A 155 5.23 2.13 -17.07
N ALA A 156 5.20 0.93 -17.63
CA ALA A 156 4.15 0.49 -18.54
C ALA A 156 3.04 -0.34 -17.88
N SER A 157 3.19 -0.70 -16.60
CA SER A 157 2.16 -1.38 -15.81
C SER A 157 2.14 -0.83 -14.38
N CYS A 158 1.00 -1.00 -13.69
CA CYS A 158 0.91 -0.61 -12.28
C CYS A 158 1.83 -1.47 -11.40
N ASP A 159 1.88 -2.78 -11.64
CA ASP A 159 2.75 -3.72 -10.91
C ASP A 159 4.25 -3.43 -11.15
N GLY A 160 4.62 -2.91 -12.32
CA GLY A 160 6.01 -2.54 -12.62
C GLY A 160 6.64 -1.57 -11.61
N CYS A 161 5.81 -0.70 -11.00
CA CYS A 161 6.18 0.14 -9.86
C CYS A 161 5.78 -0.50 -8.52
N HIS A 162 4.59 -1.09 -8.43
CA HIS A 162 3.97 -1.59 -7.21
C HIS A 162 4.06 -3.12 -7.10
N HIS A 163 5.24 -3.70 -7.31
CA HIS A 163 5.46 -5.15 -7.39
C HIS A 163 4.69 -5.92 -6.31
N ARG A 164 3.76 -6.78 -6.71
CA ARG A 164 2.86 -7.55 -5.83
C ARG A 164 2.05 -6.71 -4.85
N ASN A 165 1.64 -5.50 -5.27
CA ASN A 165 1.03 -4.45 -4.44
C ASN A 165 1.94 -3.91 -3.33
N GLY A 166 3.23 -4.23 -3.37
CA GLY A 166 4.25 -3.82 -2.42
C GLY A 166 4.89 -2.48 -2.78
N ARG A 167 5.92 -2.14 -2.00
CA ARG A 167 6.77 -0.97 -2.24
C ARG A 167 7.84 -1.34 -3.25
N ALA A 168 8.33 -0.38 -4.03
CA ALA A 168 9.45 -0.63 -4.92
C ALA A 168 10.75 -0.91 -4.13
N PRO A 169 11.63 -1.80 -4.64
CA PRO A 169 13.00 -1.93 -4.14
C PRO A 169 13.83 -0.71 -4.56
N VAL A 170 14.96 -0.49 -3.89
CA VAL A 170 15.89 0.62 -4.16
C VAL A 170 16.80 0.22 -5.33
N ALA A 171 16.87 1.04 -6.39
CA ALA A 171 17.75 0.75 -7.51
C ALA A 171 19.24 0.88 -7.11
N PRO A 172 20.13 0.06 -7.68
CA PRO A 172 21.57 0.24 -7.55
C PRO A 172 22.04 1.62 -7.98
N VAL A 173 23.18 2.06 -7.45
CA VAL A 173 23.82 3.34 -7.82
C VAL A 173 24.14 3.35 -9.32
N GLY A 174 23.73 4.41 -10.00
CA GLY A 174 23.92 4.61 -11.44
C GLY A 174 22.83 3.98 -12.32
N GLU A 175 21.93 3.14 -11.77
CA GLU A 175 20.79 2.60 -12.51
C GLU A 175 19.61 3.59 -12.51
N ALA A 176 18.76 3.48 -13.53
CA ALA A 176 17.60 4.34 -13.69
C ALA A 176 16.57 4.07 -12.58
N LEU A 177 15.94 5.14 -12.06
CA LEU A 177 14.90 5.08 -11.06
C LEU A 177 13.51 5.01 -11.71
N ASP A 178 13.22 3.91 -12.39
CA ASP A 178 11.98 3.64 -13.15
C ASP A 178 10.78 3.17 -12.30
N ARG A 179 10.96 3.13 -10.98
CA ARG A 179 9.92 2.88 -9.95
C ARG A 179 9.77 4.05 -8.97
N TRP A 180 10.30 5.21 -9.36
CA TRP A 180 10.15 6.48 -8.66
C TRP A 180 9.41 7.43 -9.59
N VAL A 181 8.56 8.24 -8.97
CA VAL A 181 8.03 9.43 -9.62
C VAL A 181 8.91 10.60 -9.20
N PHE A 182 9.47 11.30 -10.18
CA PHE A 182 10.10 12.58 -9.99
C PHE A 182 9.11 13.66 -10.38
N LYS A 183 8.40 14.22 -9.41
CA LYS A 183 7.63 15.44 -9.66
C LYS A 183 8.61 16.57 -9.91
N VAL A 184 8.36 17.40 -10.92
CA VAL A 184 9.26 18.47 -11.35
C VAL A 184 8.50 19.78 -11.53
N ALA A 185 9.20 20.90 -11.39
CA ALA A 185 8.66 22.21 -11.66
C ALA A 185 9.75 23.22 -12.06
N ALA A 186 9.32 24.28 -12.74
CA ALA A 186 10.11 25.48 -12.95
C ALA A 186 10.40 26.21 -11.63
N ALA A 187 11.32 27.16 -11.66
CA ALA A 187 11.77 27.88 -10.46
C ALA A 187 10.67 28.71 -9.75
N ASP A 188 9.59 29.04 -10.46
CA ASP A 188 8.41 29.73 -9.93
C ASP A 188 7.32 28.76 -9.42
N GLY A 189 7.57 27.44 -9.48
CA GLY A 189 6.67 26.40 -9.02
C GLY A 189 5.60 25.96 -10.01
N THR A 190 5.56 26.51 -11.22
CA THR A 190 4.67 26.00 -12.29
C THR A 190 5.23 24.71 -12.89
N PRO A 191 4.41 23.88 -13.57
CA PRO A 191 4.91 22.74 -14.34
C PRO A 191 6.08 23.15 -15.25
N ASP A 192 7.07 22.26 -15.37
CA ASP A 192 8.23 22.51 -16.20
C ASP A 192 7.79 22.70 -17.67
N PRO A 193 8.23 23.75 -18.37
CA PRO A 193 7.76 24.03 -19.73
C PRO A 193 8.07 22.93 -20.75
N LEU A 194 9.09 22.09 -20.52
CA LEU A 194 9.52 21.06 -21.46
C LEU A 194 9.12 19.63 -21.05
N ILE A 195 8.68 19.45 -19.81
CA ILE A 195 8.41 18.14 -19.20
C ILE A 195 6.96 18.03 -18.68
N GLY A 196 6.42 19.11 -18.10
CA GLY A 196 5.17 19.05 -17.34
C GLY A 196 5.42 18.89 -15.84
N SER A 197 4.61 18.10 -15.17
CA SER A 197 4.56 17.99 -13.71
C SER A 197 5.35 16.79 -13.17
N VAL A 198 5.60 15.79 -14.01
CA VAL A 198 6.36 14.57 -13.71
C VAL A 198 7.32 14.27 -14.86
N LEU A 199 8.58 13.94 -14.52
CA LEU A 199 9.55 13.49 -15.51
C LEU A 199 9.30 12.04 -15.91
N GLN A 200 9.08 11.82 -17.21
CA GLN A 200 8.75 10.53 -17.85
C GLN A 200 9.97 10.01 -18.65
N PRO A 201 10.80 9.14 -18.06
CA PRO A 201 12.11 8.77 -18.61
C PRO A 201 12.07 7.86 -19.84
N GLN A 202 10.99 7.09 -20.03
CA GLN A 202 10.85 6.16 -21.14
C GLN A 202 10.08 6.80 -22.28
N GLY A 203 10.39 6.40 -23.51
CA GLY A 203 9.64 6.75 -24.71
C GLY A 203 9.08 5.51 -25.40
N SER A 204 7.88 5.61 -25.96
CA SER A 204 7.29 4.54 -26.78
C SER A 204 7.84 4.56 -28.22
N ASP A 205 7.73 3.43 -28.93
CA ASP A 205 8.10 3.26 -30.34
C ASP A 205 9.54 3.71 -30.71
N GLY A 206 10.47 3.60 -29.77
CA GLY A 206 11.87 3.98 -29.95
C GLY A 206 12.14 5.49 -29.90
N SER A 207 11.15 6.28 -29.47
CA SER A 207 11.36 7.69 -29.11
C SER A 207 12.23 7.80 -27.84
N ALA A 208 12.93 8.92 -27.70
CA ALA A 208 13.64 9.21 -26.48
C ALA A 208 12.66 9.82 -25.47
N GLY A 209 12.62 9.30 -24.25
CA GLY A 209 11.90 9.95 -23.15
C GLY A 209 12.55 11.26 -22.70
N GLU A 210 12.05 11.84 -21.62
CA GLU A 210 12.39 13.20 -21.16
C GLU A 210 13.75 13.28 -20.42
N GLY A 211 14.44 12.15 -20.32
CA GLY A 211 15.69 11.98 -19.60
C GLY A 211 15.52 11.04 -18.41
N THR A 212 16.60 10.36 -18.04
CA THR A 212 16.63 9.45 -16.89
C THR A 212 17.18 10.12 -15.63
N VAL A 213 16.76 9.61 -14.47
CA VAL A 213 17.31 9.94 -13.15
C VAL A 213 17.88 8.69 -12.50
N SER A 214 19.03 8.80 -11.86
CA SER A 214 19.66 7.73 -11.08
C SER A 214 20.12 8.24 -9.71
N ILE A 215 20.37 7.32 -8.78
CA ILE A 215 21.15 7.65 -7.58
C ILE A 215 22.61 7.69 -8.00
N GLY A 216 23.22 8.87 -8.01
CA GLY A 216 24.63 9.03 -8.36
C GLY A 216 25.55 8.61 -7.22
N GLU A 217 25.19 8.98 -5.99
CA GLU A 217 25.87 8.56 -4.77
C GLU A 217 24.92 8.60 -3.57
N TRP A 218 25.25 7.82 -2.54
CA TRP A 218 24.66 7.92 -1.21
C TRP A 218 25.56 8.79 -0.34
N VAL A 219 24.99 9.82 0.29
CA VAL A 219 25.71 10.67 1.24
C VAL A 219 25.35 10.21 2.64
N GLU A 220 26.34 9.74 3.40
CA GLU A 220 26.15 9.34 4.80
C GLU A 220 26.44 10.51 5.74
N ASN A 221 25.58 10.69 6.74
CA ASN A 221 25.78 11.65 7.82
C ASN A 221 26.66 11.04 8.93
N ALA A 222 26.94 11.82 9.98
CA ALA A 222 27.78 11.38 11.11
C ALA A 222 27.19 10.20 11.91
N GLU A 223 25.90 9.92 11.76
CA GLU A 223 25.18 8.81 12.41
C GLU A 223 25.10 7.56 11.51
N GLY A 224 25.70 7.59 10.31
CA GLY A 224 25.65 6.49 9.34
C GLY A 224 24.34 6.41 8.56
N LEU A 225 23.44 7.38 8.70
CA LEU A 225 22.22 7.48 7.91
C LEU A 225 22.55 8.04 6.52
N ARG A 226 21.96 7.46 5.48
CA ARG A 226 22.22 7.87 4.09
C ARG A 226 21.08 8.69 3.48
N SER A 227 21.39 9.66 2.63
CA SER A 227 20.44 10.32 1.72
C SER A 227 20.93 10.22 0.27
N PRO A 228 20.01 10.16 -0.70
CA PRO A 228 20.40 10.02 -2.11
C PRO A 228 20.81 11.37 -2.69
N LYS A 229 21.85 11.36 -3.54
CA LYS A 229 22.15 12.46 -4.46
C LYS A 229 21.85 12.02 -5.88
N TYR A 230 20.83 12.63 -6.46
CA TYR A 230 20.35 12.27 -7.79
C TYR A 230 21.25 12.82 -8.90
N THR A 231 21.38 12.04 -9.97
CA THR A 231 21.99 12.47 -11.23
C THR A 231 20.95 12.44 -12.32
N PHE A 232 20.74 13.57 -12.97
CA PHE A 232 19.88 13.69 -14.14
C PHE A 232 20.75 13.56 -15.39
N SER A 233 20.29 12.77 -16.36
CA SER A 233 20.95 12.66 -17.68
C SER A 233 20.92 13.97 -18.48
N GLY A 234 19.88 14.78 -18.24
CA GLY A 234 19.74 16.14 -18.76
C GLY A 234 20.06 17.22 -17.72
N GLN A 235 19.63 18.44 -17.98
CA GLN A 235 19.67 19.51 -16.99
C GLN A 235 18.73 19.15 -15.84
N ALA A 236 19.23 19.20 -14.60
CA ALA A 236 18.40 18.98 -13.43
C ALA A 236 17.27 20.04 -13.37
N PRO A 237 16.02 19.64 -13.08
CA PRO A 237 14.92 20.56 -12.85
C PRO A 237 15.24 21.58 -11.76
N ALA A 238 14.64 22.76 -11.84
CA ALA A 238 14.82 23.78 -10.80
C ALA A 238 14.30 23.30 -9.44
N LEU A 239 13.13 22.67 -9.44
CA LEU A 239 12.48 22.06 -8.28
C LEU A 239 12.09 20.62 -8.60
N PHE A 240 12.27 19.69 -7.66
CA PHE A 240 11.83 18.32 -7.80
C PHE A 240 11.50 17.64 -6.45
N SER A 241 10.66 16.61 -6.50
CA SER A 241 10.33 15.74 -5.37
C SER A 241 10.45 14.28 -5.83
N ALA A 242 11.37 13.52 -5.23
CA ALA A 242 11.59 12.11 -5.56
C ALA A 242 10.70 11.22 -4.69
N ARG A 243 9.94 10.32 -5.32
CA ARG A 243 8.91 9.54 -4.62
C ARG A 243 8.96 8.08 -5.05
N ILE A 244 9.41 7.20 -4.16
CA ILE A 244 9.38 5.76 -4.39
C ILE A 244 7.94 5.24 -4.34
N ALA A 245 7.60 4.26 -5.18
CA ALA A 245 6.27 3.64 -5.19
C ALA A 245 5.91 3.03 -3.80
N PRO A 246 4.79 3.44 -3.18
CA PRO A 246 4.31 2.88 -1.91
C PRO A 246 3.55 1.56 -2.09
N GLN A 247 3.24 0.86 -0.99
CA GLN A 247 2.35 -0.29 -1.00
C GLN A 247 0.89 0.12 -1.18
N LEU A 248 0.04 -0.79 -1.69
CA LEU A 248 -1.35 -0.50 -2.06
C LEU A 248 -2.42 -1.09 -1.13
N VAL A 249 -2.03 -1.89 -0.13
CA VAL A 249 -2.99 -2.56 0.77
C VAL A 249 -3.67 -1.60 1.74
N GLY A 250 -4.97 -1.81 1.96
CA GLY A 250 -5.78 -1.06 2.92
C GLY A 250 -6.22 0.34 2.46
N LEU A 251 -5.86 0.78 1.25
CA LEU A 251 -6.18 2.14 0.79
C LEU A 251 -7.69 2.41 0.73
N GLY A 252 -8.51 1.41 0.38
CA GLY A 252 -9.98 1.57 0.38
C GLY A 252 -10.53 1.85 1.79
N LEU A 253 -9.93 1.28 2.84
CA LEU A 253 -10.33 1.57 4.21
C LEU A 253 -9.99 3.01 4.58
N LEU A 254 -8.84 3.53 4.13
CA LEU A 254 -8.45 4.93 4.35
C LEU A 254 -9.36 5.90 3.60
N GLU A 255 -9.79 5.56 2.37
CA GLU A 255 -10.82 6.31 1.65
C GLU A 255 -12.15 6.34 2.42
N ALA A 256 -12.50 5.21 3.05
CA ALA A 256 -13.74 5.06 3.80
C ALA A 256 -13.79 5.86 5.11
N VAL A 257 -12.68 6.41 5.61
CA VAL A 257 -12.65 7.27 6.80
C VAL A 257 -13.29 8.62 6.49
N ALA A 258 -14.24 9.09 7.31
CA ALA A 258 -14.87 10.39 7.09
C ALA A 258 -13.85 11.54 7.14
N GLU A 259 -13.98 12.55 6.26
CA GLU A 259 -13.10 13.74 6.29
C GLU A 259 -13.10 14.40 7.67
N SER A 260 -14.26 14.48 8.32
CA SER A 260 -14.40 15.03 9.67
C SER A 260 -13.60 14.28 10.74
N THR A 261 -13.31 13.00 10.55
CA THR A 261 -12.48 12.22 11.48
C THR A 261 -11.02 12.66 11.36
N ILE A 262 -10.52 12.83 10.14
CA ILE A 262 -9.14 13.28 9.89
C ILE A 262 -8.96 14.73 10.34
N LEU A 263 -9.91 15.60 10.00
CA LEU A 263 -9.90 17.01 10.42
C LEU A 263 -9.97 17.17 11.94
N ALA A 264 -10.51 16.18 12.68
CA ALA A 264 -10.52 16.21 14.14
C ALA A 264 -9.16 15.91 14.76
N PHE A 265 -8.18 15.42 13.98
CA PHE A 265 -6.81 15.18 14.42
C PHE A 265 -5.90 16.39 14.17
N GLU A 266 -6.34 17.42 13.44
CA GLU A 266 -5.52 18.60 13.18
C GLU A 266 -5.16 19.33 14.48
N ASP A 267 -3.89 19.68 14.63
CA ASP A 267 -3.40 20.56 15.70
C ASP A 267 -2.42 21.61 15.14
N VAL A 268 -2.87 22.34 14.12
CA VAL A 268 -2.05 23.32 13.34
C VAL A 268 -1.32 24.35 14.22
N ASN A 269 -1.78 24.60 15.44
CA ASN A 269 -1.19 25.59 16.36
C ASN A 269 -0.44 24.96 17.54
N ASP A 270 -0.20 23.64 17.55
CA ASP A 270 0.39 22.89 18.67
C ASP A 270 -0.28 23.27 20.01
N SER A 271 -1.59 23.12 20.04
CA SER A 271 -2.45 23.59 21.14
C SER A 271 -2.21 22.78 22.41
N ASN A 272 -1.73 21.54 22.28
CA ASN A 272 -1.38 20.66 23.39
C ASN A 272 0.10 20.81 23.85
N GLY A 273 0.95 21.48 23.06
CA GLY A 273 2.36 21.76 23.39
C GLY A 273 3.27 20.53 23.30
N ASP A 274 2.90 19.53 22.51
CA ASP A 274 3.73 18.33 22.26
C ASP A 274 4.74 18.51 21.12
N GLY A 275 4.67 19.64 20.40
CA GLY A 275 5.56 19.99 19.30
C GLY A 275 5.14 19.41 17.94
N ILE A 276 3.95 18.83 17.85
CA ILE A 276 3.34 18.30 16.62
C ILE A 276 2.31 19.32 16.14
N SER A 277 2.29 19.60 14.84
CA SER A 277 1.43 20.62 14.21
C SER A 277 0.71 20.08 12.98
N GLY A 278 0.25 18.83 13.10
CA GLY A 278 -0.41 18.09 12.02
C GLY A 278 -1.54 18.88 11.35
N ARG A 279 -1.53 18.92 10.02
CA ARG A 279 -2.57 19.59 9.21
C ARG A 279 -2.97 18.80 7.98
N ALA A 280 -4.22 18.93 7.57
CA ALA A 280 -4.70 18.29 6.35
C ALA A 280 -4.17 19.03 5.11
N ASN A 281 -3.84 18.29 4.05
CA ASN A 281 -3.67 18.91 2.74
C ASN A 281 -5.03 19.07 2.05
N ILE A 282 -5.14 20.06 1.15
CA ILE A 282 -6.36 20.30 0.37
C ILE A 282 -6.07 20.09 -1.11
N SER A 283 -6.73 19.07 -1.68
CA SER A 283 -6.69 18.72 -3.10
C SER A 283 -7.92 19.27 -3.82
N ILE A 284 -7.80 19.58 -5.11
CA ILE A 284 -8.96 19.85 -5.96
C ILE A 284 -9.40 18.52 -6.58
N ASP A 285 -10.68 18.17 -6.42
CA ASP A 285 -11.25 17.00 -7.09
C ASP A 285 -11.33 17.26 -8.61
N PRO A 286 -10.69 16.44 -9.46
CA PRO A 286 -10.53 16.75 -10.89
C PRO A 286 -11.86 16.70 -11.66
N VAL A 287 -12.87 15.99 -11.15
CA VAL A 287 -14.17 15.85 -11.82
C VAL A 287 -15.12 16.99 -11.43
N SER A 288 -15.23 17.28 -10.15
CA SER A 288 -16.18 18.27 -9.62
C SER A 288 -15.61 19.68 -9.47
N GLY A 289 -14.28 19.83 -9.48
CA GLY A 289 -13.57 21.09 -9.20
C GLY A 289 -13.66 21.55 -7.74
N VAL A 290 -14.22 20.72 -6.85
CA VAL A 290 -14.42 21.04 -5.44
C VAL A 290 -13.13 20.76 -4.64
N LYS A 291 -12.77 21.67 -3.74
CA LYS A 291 -11.70 21.43 -2.76
C LYS A 291 -12.12 20.34 -1.77
N ARG A 292 -11.27 19.33 -1.60
CA ARG A 292 -11.46 18.14 -0.75
C ARG A 292 -10.22 17.90 0.09
N LEU A 293 -10.40 17.20 1.21
CA LEU A 293 -9.28 16.70 2.00
C LEU A 293 -8.44 15.74 1.14
N GLY A 294 -7.13 16.00 1.09
CA GLY A 294 -6.15 15.15 0.44
C GLY A 294 -5.76 13.95 1.31
N ARG A 295 -5.67 12.77 0.71
CA ARG A 295 -5.48 11.48 1.42
C ARG A 295 -4.35 10.64 0.86
N PHE A 296 -4.17 10.66 -0.45
CA PHE A 296 -3.30 9.73 -1.16
C PHE A 296 -2.07 10.41 -1.75
N GLY A 297 -1.04 9.60 -2.01
CA GLY A 297 0.30 10.07 -2.31
C GLY A 297 1.11 10.43 -1.05
N TRP A 298 2.36 10.82 -1.28
CA TRP A 298 3.32 11.11 -0.20
C TRP A 298 3.05 12.42 0.53
N LYS A 299 2.41 13.40 -0.12
CA LYS A 299 1.98 14.66 0.48
C LYS A 299 0.46 14.85 0.43
N ALA A 300 -0.32 13.76 0.43
CA ALA A 300 -1.79 13.82 0.40
C ALA A 300 -2.34 14.66 -0.79
N GLY A 301 -1.77 14.49 -1.99
CA GLY A 301 -2.13 15.27 -3.18
C GLY A 301 -3.45 14.87 -3.84
N ALA A 302 -3.98 13.67 -3.55
CA ALA A 302 -5.23 13.19 -4.15
C ALA A 302 -6.31 12.90 -3.08
N SER A 303 -7.55 13.29 -3.40
CA SER A 303 -8.71 13.23 -2.51
C SER A 303 -9.42 11.87 -2.43
N SER A 304 -9.28 11.05 -3.47
CA SER A 304 -9.93 9.74 -3.62
C SER A 304 -8.98 8.75 -4.30
N LEU A 305 -9.27 7.45 -4.19
CA LEU A 305 -8.54 6.41 -4.90
C LEU A 305 -8.68 6.57 -6.41
N THR A 306 -9.87 6.92 -6.90
CA THR A 306 -10.08 7.22 -8.32
C THR A 306 -9.20 8.38 -8.78
N HIS A 307 -9.08 9.46 -7.99
CA HIS A 307 -8.18 10.57 -8.30
C HIS A 307 -6.71 10.09 -8.31
N GLN A 308 -6.26 9.36 -7.28
CA GLN A 308 -4.88 8.86 -7.22
C GLN A 308 -4.54 7.95 -8.41
N ILE A 309 -5.43 7.01 -8.74
CA ILE A 309 -5.22 6.03 -9.83
C ILE A 309 -5.26 6.72 -11.18
N ALA A 310 -6.20 7.63 -11.42
CA ALA A 310 -6.23 8.43 -12.64
C ALA A 310 -4.96 9.29 -12.79
N GLY A 311 -4.47 9.87 -11.70
CA GLY A 311 -3.22 10.64 -11.67
C GLY A 311 -2.01 9.77 -12.03
N ALA A 312 -1.89 8.59 -11.46
CA ALA A 312 -0.81 7.64 -11.77
C ALA A 312 -0.90 7.14 -13.22
N LEU A 313 -2.09 6.79 -13.72
CA LEU A 313 -2.30 6.44 -15.13
C LEU A 313 -1.82 7.58 -16.05
N ASN A 314 -2.19 8.82 -15.74
CA ASN A 314 -1.86 9.97 -16.56
C ASN A 314 -0.36 10.35 -16.52
N THR A 315 0.23 10.45 -15.34
CA THR A 315 1.61 10.96 -15.15
C THR A 315 2.68 9.87 -15.14
N ASP A 316 2.36 8.66 -14.67
CA ASP A 316 3.35 7.58 -14.55
C ASP A 316 3.32 6.65 -15.76
N MET A 317 2.16 6.52 -16.43
CA MET A 317 1.97 5.63 -17.58
C MET A 317 1.59 6.36 -18.87
N GLY A 318 1.28 7.66 -18.82
CA GLY A 318 0.86 8.45 -19.97
C GLY A 318 -0.54 8.11 -20.52
N VAL A 319 -1.38 7.44 -19.72
CA VAL A 319 -2.71 6.93 -20.10
C VAL A 319 -3.80 7.88 -19.61
N MET A 320 -4.61 8.42 -20.52
CA MET A 320 -5.70 9.34 -20.16
C MET A 320 -6.98 8.62 -19.78
N THR A 321 -7.75 9.22 -18.86
CA THR A 321 -9.01 8.67 -18.34
C THR A 321 -10.11 9.73 -18.38
N SER A 322 -11.37 9.35 -18.15
CA SER A 322 -12.48 10.31 -18.01
C SER A 322 -12.30 11.28 -16.83
N VAL A 323 -11.42 10.96 -15.89
CA VAL A 323 -11.12 11.75 -14.68
C VAL A 323 -10.01 12.76 -14.96
N LEU A 324 -8.99 12.38 -15.73
CA LEU A 324 -7.90 13.22 -16.21
C LEU A 324 -7.73 12.98 -17.73
N PRO A 325 -8.47 13.73 -18.56
CA PRO A 325 -8.55 13.50 -20.00
C PRO A 325 -7.42 14.17 -20.80
N GLU A 326 -6.64 15.03 -20.17
CA GLU A 326 -5.53 15.77 -20.79
C GLU A 326 -4.20 15.13 -20.34
N PRO A 327 -3.19 15.02 -21.21
CA PRO A 327 -1.89 14.48 -20.83
C PRO A 327 -1.12 15.44 -19.92
N ASP A 328 -0.21 14.93 -19.10
CA ASP A 328 0.80 15.77 -18.45
C ASP A 328 1.78 16.26 -19.52
N CYS A 329 1.82 17.57 -19.72
CA CYS A 329 2.56 18.17 -20.83
C CYS A 329 3.07 19.55 -20.47
N GLY A 330 4.35 19.78 -20.68
CA GLY A 330 4.93 21.11 -20.60
C GLY A 330 4.36 22.03 -21.67
N VAL A 331 4.22 23.33 -21.37
CA VAL A 331 3.64 24.31 -22.32
C VAL A 331 4.46 24.52 -23.61
N LEU A 332 5.71 24.05 -23.65
CA LEU A 332 6.61 24.03 -24.81
C LEU A 332 6.90 22.60 -25.30
N GLN A 333 6.26 21.59 -24.71
CA GLN A 333 6.40 20.19 -25.10
C GLN A 333 5.37 19.84 -26.17
N GLU A 334 5.76 18.95 -27.09
CA GLU A 334 4.89 18.43 -28.15
C GLU A 334 4.88 16.90 -28.08
N GLY A 335 3.75 16.28 -28.45
CA GLY A 335 3.66 14.82 -28.59
C GLY A 335 3.64 14.03 -27.27
N CYS A 336 3.21 14.66 -26.17
CA CYS A 336 3.03 14.06 -24.84
C CYS A 336 1.80 13.15 -24.70
N GLY A 337 0.89 13.18 -25.67
CA GLY A 337 -0.36 12.41 -25.64
C GLY A 337 -1.23 12.69 -26.87
N ASN A 338 -2.52 12.40 -26.75
CA ASN A 338 -3.51 12.64 -27.80
C ASN A 338 -4.46 13.81 -27.44
N ASP A 339 -5.00 14.47 -28.46
CA ASP A 339 -6.00 15.54 -28.30
C ASP A 339 -7.46 15.02 -28.40
N GLN A 340 -7.66 13.70 -28.31
CA GLN A 340 -8.96 13.02 -28.43
C GLN A 340 -9.62 12.74 -27.07
N GLY A 341 -8.89 12.91 -25.96
CA GLY A 341 -9.37 12.75 -24.60
C GLY A 341 -9.13 11.34 -24.04
N PRO A 342 -10.05 10.82 -23.19
CA PRO A 342 -9.86 9.55 -22.47
C PRO A 342 -9.56 8.36 -23.39
N GLU A 343 -8.57 7.56 -23.01
CA GLU A 343 -8.15 6.34 -23.71
C GLU A 343 -8.63 5.09 -22.98
N LEU A 344 -8.45 5.06 -21.65
CA LEU A 344 -8.88 3.94 -20.84
C LEU A 344 -10.39 4.00 -20.60
N ALA A 345 -11.09 2.91 -20.95
CA ALA A 345 -12.51 2.79 -20.69
C ALA A 345 -12.85 2.85 -19.19
N ASP A 346 -13.95 3.53 -18.84
CA ASP A 346 -14.40 3.71 -17.44
C ASP A 346 -14.60 2.40 -16.69
N GLU A 347 -14.96 1.31 -17.39
CA GLU A 347 -15.10 -0.01 -16.78
C GLU A 347 -13.76 -0.52 -16.23
N HIS A 348 -12.67 -0.38 -17.01
CA HIS A 348 -11.33 -0.80 -16.60
C HIS A 348 -10.80 0.05 -15.44
N LEU A 349 -11.03 1.37 -15.48
CA LEU A 349 -10.70 2.24 -14.36
C LEU A 349 -11.49 1.86 -13.09
N THR A 350 -12.80 1.62 -13.22
CA THR A 350 -13.66 1.23 -12.10
C THR A 350 -13.23 -0.10 -11.49
N ASP A 351 -12.89 -1.08 -12.32
CA ASP A 351 -12.43 -2.38 -11.86
C ASP A 351 -11.06 -2.25 -11.17
N LEU A 352 -10.11 -1.48 -11.72
CA LEU A 352 -8.82 -1.20 -11.09
C LEU A 352 -8.97 -0.52 -9.72
N VAL A 353 -9.85 0.49 -9.62
CA VAL A 353 -10.19 1.14 -8.34
C VAL A 353 -10.73 0.13 -7.34
N LYS A 354 -11.62 -0.76 -7.76
CA LYS A 354 -12.18 -1.81 -6.88
C LYS A 354 -11.14 -2.82 -6.45
N TYR A 355 -10.23 -3.23 -7.33
CA TYR A 355 -9.13 -4.12 -6.99
C TYR A 355 -8.31 -3.55 -5.84
N ILE A 356 -7.78 -2.33 -6.01
CA ILE A 356 -6.97 -1.65 -4.99
C ILE A 356 -7.77 -1.37 -3.71
N SER A 357 -9.03 -0.97 -3.83
CA SER A 357 -9.90 -0.68 -2.68
C SER A 357 -10.17 -1.90 -1.78
N LEU A 358 -10.12 -3.11 -2.35
CA LEU A 358 -10.59 -4.34 -1.72
C LEU A 358 -9.47 -5.35 -1.46
N LEU A 359 -8.21 -4.92 -1.60
CA LEU A 359 -7.05 -5.66 -1.09
C LEU A 359 -7.17 -5.80 0.43
N GLY A 360 -7.13 -7.04 0.91
CA GLY A 360 -7.20 -7.35 2.32
C GLY A 360 -5.94 -6.91 3.07
N VAL A 361 -6.10 -6.50 4.32
CA VAL A 361 -4.99 -6.12 5.21
C VAL A 361 -4.56 -7.34 6.01
N ARG A 362 -3.27 -7.62 6.14
CA ARG A 362 -2.81 -8.73 6.98
C ARG A 362 -3.06 -8.44 8.46
N ALA A 363 -3.36 -9.49 9.22
CA ALA A 363 -3.49 -9.40 10.67
C ALA A 363 -2.19 -8.99 11.35
N ARG A 364 -2.30 -8.34 12.51
CA ARG A 364 -1.15 -8.16 13.39
C ARG A 364 -0.62 -9.52 13.84
N ARG A 365 0.67 -9.72 13.64
CA ARG A 365 1.43 -10.92 13.99
C ARG A 365 1.83 -10.91 15.46
N ASN A 366 2.30 -12.03 16.01
CA ASN A 366 2.94 -12.11 17.34
C ASN A 366 2.14 -11.39 18.45
N PHE A 367 0.81 -11.50 18.42
CA PHE A 367 -0.06 -10.66 19.25
C PHE A 367 -0.08 -11.05 20.74
N ASP A 368 0.40 -12.26 21.05
CA ASP A 368 0.55 -12.83 22.38
C ASP A 368 2.01 -12.83 22.86
N ASP A 369 2.93 -12.30 22.06
CA ASP A 369 4.32 -12.16 22.41
C ASP A 369 4.52 -11.00 23.42
N PRO A 370 5.04 -11.28 24.64
CA PRO A 370 5.19 -10.25 25.67
C PRO A 370 6.06 -9.07 25.26
N ASP A 371 7.09 -9.29 24.44
CA ASP A 371 7.98 -8.23 23.98
C ASP A 371 7.27 -7.35 22.94
N ALA A 372 6.45 -7.93 22.05
CA ALA A 372 5.68 -7.16 21.07
C ALA A 372 4.56 -6.34 21.73
N LEU A 373 3.97 -6.84 22.81
CA LEU A 373 3.02 -6.09 23.63
C LEU A 373 3.71 -4.93 24.37
N HIS A 374 4.88 -5.20 24.97
CA HIS A 374 5.67 -4.15 25.60
C HIS A 374 6.14 -3.09 24.58
N GLY A 375 6.51 -3.50 23.37
CA GLY A 375 6.88 -2.60 22.28
C GLY A 375 5.77 -1.62 21.89
N GLU A 376 4.51 -2.06 21.92
CA GLU A 376 3.35 -1.19 21.72
C GLU A 376 3.21 -0.17 22.86
N GLU A 377 3.46 -0.57 24.11
CA GLU A 377 3.48 0.39 25.23
C GLU A 377 4.58 1.43 25.03
N VAL A 378 5.79 1.01 24.66
CA VAL A 378 6.92 1.89 24.36
C VAL A 378 6.58 2.86 23.22
N PHE A 379 5.98 2.37 22.13
CA PHE A 379 5.52 3.18 21.00
C PHE A 379 4.63 4.35 21.43
N ASN A 380 3.68 4.08 22.32
CA ASN A 380 2.80 5.12 22.88
C ASN A 380 3.57 6.06 23.83
N GLN A 381 4.44 5.51 24.68
CA GLN A 381 5.19 6.29 25.69
C GLN A 381 6.18 7.28 25.09
N ILE A 382 6.82 6.94 23.97
CA ILE A 382 7.80 7.81 23.31
C ILE A 382 7.19 8.80 22.32
N GLY A 383 5.86 8.85 22.21
CA GLY A 383 5.15 9.85 21.39
C GLY A 383 4.96 9.48 19.92
N CYS A 384 5.26 8.25 19.48
CA CYS A 384 5.03 7.85 18.08
C CYS A 384 3.54 7.96 17.70
N ALA A 385 2.65 7.65 18.65
CA ALA A 385 1.20 7.71 18.46
C ALA A 385 0.63 9.13 18.27
N GLY A 386 1.45 10.18 18.41
CA GLY A 386 1.04 11.57 18.12
C GLY A 386 0.67 11.79 16.66
N CYS A 387 1.44 11.22 15.73
CA CYS A 387 1.12 11.21 14.29
C CYS A 387 0.58 9.84 13.85
N HIS A 388 1.15 8.76 14.37
CA HIS A 388 0.75 7.39 14.02
C HIS A 388 -0.43 6.90 14.87
N ILE A 389 -1.57 7.59 14.77
CA ILE A 389 -2.78 7.31 15.54
C ILE A 389 -3.23 5.84 15.33
N PRO A 390 -3.30 5.03 16.41
CA PRO A 390 -3.49 3.59 16.26
C PRO A 390 -4.80 3.17 15.61
N GLU A 391 -5.92 3.81 15.95
CA GLU A 391 -7.26 3.31 15.64
C GLU A 391 -8.17 4.41 15.07
N MET A 392 -8.98 4.05 14.08
CA MET A 392 -10.06 4.89 13.57
C MET A 392 -11.22 4.05 13.05
N THR A 393 -12.38 4.69 12.85
CA THR A 393 -13.58 4.01 12.35
C THR A 393 -13.97 4.56 10.98
N THR A 394 -14.21 3.66 10.02
CA THR A 394 -14.68 4.04 8.70
C THR A 394 -16.15 4.46 8.71
N SER A 395 -16.51 5.33 7.77
CA SER A 395 -17.85 5.88 7.59
C SER A 395 -18.89 4.82 7.26
N ALA A 396 -20.14 5.06 7.69
CA ALA A 396 -21.30 4.26 7.29
C ALA A 396 -21.73 4.46 5.82
N PHE A 397 -21.13 5.43 5.11
CA PHE A 397 -21.63 5.93 3.82
C PHE A 397 -20.72 5.62 2.63
N HIS A 398 -19.63 4.88 2.81
CA HIS A 398 -18.72 4.53 1.71
C HIS A 398 -19.46 3.73 0.61
N PRO A 399 -19.20 3.92 -0.70
CA PRO A 399 -19.92 3.17 -1.76
C PRO A 399 -19.80 1.64 -1.64
N LEU A 400 -18.63 1.14 -1.26
CA LEU A 400 -18.38 -0.28 -0.99
C LEU A 400 -18.84 -0.62 0.44
N ALA A 401 -19.79 -1.54 0.56
CA ALA A 401 -20.42 -1.89 1.84
C ALA A 401 -19.44 -2.61 2.79
N GLU A 402 -18.49 -3.33 2.21
CA GLU A 402 -17.44 -4.10 2.88
C GLU A 402 -16.49 -3.22 3.69
N LEU A 403 -16.39 -1.94 3.31
CA LEU A 403 -15.49 -0.95 3.91
C LEU A 403 -16.21 -0.05 4.93
N ARG A 404 -17.53 -0.22 5.14
CA ARG A 404 -18.32 0.62 6.07
C ARG A 404 -18.20 0.14 7.50
N ASN A 405 -18.21 1.08 8.45
CA ASN A 405 -18.26 0.81 9.90
C ASN A 405 -17.20 -0.21 10.36
N GLN A 406 -16.00 -0.12 9.80
CA GLN A 406 -14.86 -0.93 10.19
C GLN A 406 -14.06 -0.18 11.24
N THR A 407 -13.79 -0.81 12.38
CA THR A 407 -12.71 -0.38 13.28
C THR A 407 -11.41 -0.87 12.68
N ILE A 408 -10.57 0.06 12.24
CA ILE A 408 -9.31 -0.22 11.57
C ILE A 408 -8.14 0.31 12.38
N ARG A 409 -6.95 -0.27 12.18
CA ARG A 409 -5.73 0.10 12.89
C ARG A 409 -4.58 0.42 11.93
N PRO A 410 -4.64 1.58 11.23
CA PRO A 410 -3.63 1.96 10.27
C PRO A 410 -2.36 2.51 10.92
N TYR A 411 -2.40 2.96 12.18
CA TYR A 411 -1.30 3.70 12.81
C TYR A 411 -0.90 4.92 11.96
N SER A 412 -1.86 5.82 11.73
CA SER A 412 -1.71 7.03 10.90
C SER A 412 -2.88 7.95 11.15
N ASP A 413 -2.65 9.27 11.14
CA ASP A 413 -3.67 10.30 11.15
C ASP A 413 -4.03 10.83 9.76
N LEU A 414 -3.25 10.45 8.73
CA LEU A 414 -3.32 10.94 7.35
C LEU A 414 -3.01 12.44 7.18
N LEU A 415 -2.46 13.10 8.19
CA LEU A 415 -2.09 14.51 8.15
C LEU A 415 -0.67 14.70 7.63
N LEU A 416 -0.37 15.94 7.23
CA LEU A 416 0.97 16.42 6.92
C LEU A 416 1.69 16.83 8.20
N HIS A 417 2.97 16.45 8.29
CA HIS A 417 3.88 16.88 9.35
C HIS A 417 5.20 17.34 8.76
N ASP A 418 5.79 18.40 9.33
CA ASP A 418 7.16 18.81 9.02
C ASP A 418 8.14 17.76 9.57
N MET A 419 8.83 17.04 8.67
CA MET A 419 9.79 15.99 9.03
C MET A 419 11.24 16.50 9.11
N GLY A 420 11.43 17.82 9.04
CA GLY A 420 12.70 18.53 9.13
C GLY A 420 13.51 18.55 7.83
N GLU A 421 14.55 19.39 7.83
CA GLU A 421 15.44 19.62 6.67
C GLU A 421 16.06 18.31 6.14
N GLY A 422 16.32 17.33 7.01
CA GLY A 422 16.88 16.04 6.62
C GLY A 422 15.99 15.26 5.64
N LEU A 423 14.67 15.45 5.70
CA LEU A 423 13.69 14.80 4.83
C LEU A 423 13.01 15.78 3.86
N ALA A 424 13.45 17.04 3.81
CA ALA A 424 12.88 18.01 2.91
C ALA A 424 13.34 17.79 1.46
N ASP A 425 12.40 17.89 0.54
CA ASP A 425 12.68 18.18 -0.87
C ASP A 425 12.52 19.70 -1.14
N ASN A 426 12.68 20.13 -2.39
CA ASN A 426 12.50 21.53 -2.78
C ASN A 426 11.20 21.77 -3.58
N LEU A 427 10.26 20.83 -3.56
CA LEU A 427 8.99 20.94 -4.31
C LEU A 427 7.79 20.59 -3.42
N GLY A 428 7.02 21.62 -3.08
CA GLY A 428 5.74 21.46 -2.40
C GLY A 428 4.66 20.80 -3.28
N GLU A 429 3.54 20.44 -2.67
CA GLU A 429 2.37 19.92 -3.37
C GLU A 429 1.09 20.45 -2.71
N HIS A 430 0.32 21.25 -3.45
CA HIS A 430 -0.78 22.04 -2.91
C HIS A 430 -0.34 22.92 -1.74
N GLU A 431 -0.84 22.66 -0.53
CA GLU A 431 -0.50 23.44 0.67
C GLU A 431 0.70 22.84 1.44
N ALA A 432 1.17 21.66 1.05
CA ALA A 432 2.35 21.01 1.62
C ALA A 432 3.63 21.69 1.12
N THR A 433 4.53 22.01 2.03
CA THR A 433 5.90 22.43 1.75
C THR A 433 6.78 21.23 1.37
N GLY A 434 8.04 21.47 1.01
CA GLY A 434 8.99 20.40 0.70
C GLY A 434 9.36 19.52 1.90
N ALA A 435 9.29 20.07 3.13
CA ALA A 435 9.59 19.34 4.38
C ALA A 435 8.40 18.53 4.92
N GLU A 436 7.20 18.79 4.41
CA GLU A 436 5.99 18.14 4.91
C GLU A 436 5.67 16.84 4.18
N TRP A 437 5.35 15.82 4.96
CA TRP A 437 4.98 14.50 4.45
C TRP A 437 3.76 13.98 5.18
N ARG A 438 2.93 13.22 4.46
CA ARG A 438 1.76 12.56 5.03
C ARG A 438 2.20 11.39 5.89
N THR A 439 1.65 11.24 7.10
CA THR A 439 1.88 10.05 7.94
C THR A 439 1.43 8.79 7.22
N THR A 440 2.35 7.92 6.80
CA THR A 440 2.00 6.65 6.13
C THR A 440 1.41 5.65 7.13
N PRO A 441 0.40 4.83 6.75
CA PRO A 441 -0.06 3.74 7.60
C PRO A 441 1.06 2.73 7.83
N LEU A 442 1.15 2.18 9.05
CA LEU A 442 2.17 1.20 9.43
C LEU A 442 1.71 -0.26 9.30
N TRP A 443 0.45 -0.53 8.93
CA TRP A 443 0.05 -1.91 8.62
C TRP A 443 0.89 -2.49 7.47
N GLY A 444 1.25 -3.77 7.55
CA GLY A 444 2.13 -4.43 6.60
C GLY A 444 3.61 -4.03 6.69
N LEU A 445 4.02 -3.15 7.62
CA LEU A 445 5.41 -2.69 7.74
C LEU A 445 6.39 -3.86 7.90
N GLY A 446 6.05 -4.84 8.74
CA GLY A 446 6.90 -6.00 8.99
C GLY A 446 6.85 -7.06 7.89
N LEU A 447 5.99 -6.90 6.88
CA LEU A 447 5.83 -7.79 5.74
C LEU A 447 6.42 -7.19 4.46
N SER A 448 6.48 -5.86 4.38
CA SER A 448 6.87 -5.14 3.16
C SER A 448 8.24 -5.57 2.63
N ALA A 449 9.22 -5.84 3.49
CA ALA A 449 10.56 -6.19 3.01
C ALA A 449 10.56 -7.51 2.21
N CYS A 450 9.78 -8.51 2.63
CA CYS A 450 9.65 -9.77 1.91
C CYS A 450 8.85 -9.64 0.62
N VAL A 451 7.79 -8.82 0.61
CA VAL A 451 7.04 -8.55 -0.62
C VAL A 451 7.91 -7.82 -1.65
N THR A 452 8.68 -6.82 -1.19
CA THR A 452 9.55 -6.00 -2.05
C THR A 452 10.76 -6.78 -2.57
N GLY A 453 11.39 -7.62 -1.75
CA GLY A 453 12.59 -8.37 -2.15
C GLY A 453 12.32 -9.75 -2.75
N GLY A 454 11.14 -10.33 -2.50
CA GLY A 454 10.74 -11.62 -3.06
C GLY A 454 11.32 -12.82 -2.31
N VAL A 455 11.49 -13.91 -3.05
CA VAL A 455 11.95 -15.20 -2.51
C VAL A 455 13.10 -15.80 -3.33
N VAL A 456 13.96 -16.55 -2.64
CA VAL A 456 15.04 -17.34 -3.23
C VAL A 456 14.90 -18.81 -2.83
N GLY A 457 15.43 -19.71 -3.66
CA GLY A 457 15.38 -21.16 -3.42
C GLY A 457 14.40 -21.90 -4.33
N PRO A 458 14.42 -23.24 -4.32
CA PRO A 458 13.52 -24.04 -5.13
C PRO A 458 12.08 -23.97 -4.59
N PHE A 459 11.10 -24.24 -5.46
CA PHE A 459 9.69 -24.32 -5.10
C PHE A 459 9.47 -25.22 -3.86
N GLN A 460 8.72 -24.74 -2.86
CA GLN A 460 8.50 -25.35 -1.52
C GLN A 460 9.69 -25.32 -0.54
N GLU A 461 10.80 -24.67 -0.90
CA GLU A 461 11.90 -24.34 0.02
C GLU A 461 12.28 -22.86 -0.12
N GLN A 462 11.31 -22.05 -0.58
CA GLN A 462 11.52 -20.64 -0.84
C GLN A 462 11.63 -19.88 0.47
N VAL A 463 12.67 -19.07 0.59
CA VAL A 463 12.87 -18.20 1.74
C VAL A 463 12.84 -16.75 1.28
N CYS A 464 12.28 -15.88 2.13
CA CYS A 464 12.26 -14.45 1.89
C CYS A 464 13.70 -13.90 1.73
N GLU A 465 13.93 -13.14 0.65
CA GLU A 465 15.11 -12.28 0.49
C GLU A 465 14.65 -10.84 0.79
N PRO A 466 14.74 -10.36 2.04
CA PRO A 466 14.12 -9.08 2.41
C PRO A 466 14.84 -7.89 1.77
N HIS A 467 14.08 -7.00 1.14
CA HIS A 467 14.59 -5.73 0.63
C HIS A 467 13.87 -4.54 1.28
N HIS A 468 14.59 -3.76 2.07
CA HIS A 468 14.05 -2.62 2.81
C HIS A 468 14.23 -1.31 2.03
N SER A 469 13.19 -0.48 1.99
CA SER A 469 13.17 0.76 1.22
C SER A 469 12.34 1.86 1.91
N TYR A 470 12.52 2.10 3.21
CA TYR A 470 11.63 2.99 3.98
C TYR A 470 11.79 4.49 3.63
N LEU A 471 10.76 5.27 4.00
CA LEU A 471 10.59 6.70 3.71
C LEU A 471 10.27 6.99 2.23
N HIS A 472 10.03 8.27 1.91
CA HIS A 472 9.52 8.73 0.61
C HIS A 472 10.48 8.47 -0.56
N ASP A 473 11.76 8.28 -0.30
CA ASP A 473 12.80 8.08 -1.32
C ASP A 473 13.55 6.74 -1.18
N GLY A 474 13.14 5.89 -0.23
CA GLY A 474 13.75 4.58 0.00
C GLY A 474 15.08 4.59 0.74
N ARG A 475 15.49 5.72 1.33
CA ARG A 475 16.84 5.87 1.91
C ARG A 475 17.12 4.94 3.09
N ALA A 476 16.11 4.63 3.91
CA ALA A 476 16.29 3.90 5.17
C ALA A 476 16.31 2.39 4.96
N ARG A 477 17.39 1.75 5.41
CA ARG A 477 17.70 0.32 5.24
C ARG A 477 17.06 -0.55 6.32
N THR A 478 16.59 0.04 7.42
CA THR A 478 15.92 -0.66 8.52
C THR A 478 14.81 0.22 9.12
N ILE A 479 13.92 -0.38 9.91
CA ILE A 479 12.92 0.37 10.68
C ILE A 479 13.61 1.32 11.66
N GLU A 480 14.71 0.90 12.28
CA GLU A 480 15.53 1.75 13.15
C GLU A 480 16.09 2.96 12.41
N GLU A 481 16.66 2.80 11.21
CA GLU A 481 17.11 3.93 10.41
C GLU A 481 15.96 4.87 10.05
N ALA A 482 14.78 4.34 9.74
CA ALA A 482 13.61 5.16 9.47
C ALA A 482 13.21 6.00 10.70
N ILE A 483 13.22 5.44 11.90
CA ILE A 483 13.00 6.16 13.16
C ILE A 483 14.07 7.25 13.36
N LEU A 484 15.35 6.94 13.10
CA LEU A 484 16.45 7.89 13.26
C LEU A 484 16.43 9.04 12.24
N TRP A 485 15.72 8.89 11.12
CA TRP A 485 15.49 9.97 10.16
C TRP A 485 14.41 10.97 10.57
N HIS A 486 13.59 10.68 11.61
CA HIS A 486 12.54 11.59 12.05
C HIS A 486 13.15 12.87 12.64
N GLY A 487 13.06 13.97 11.88
CA GLY A 487 13.35 15.34 12.33
C GLY A 487 12.06 16.14 12.49
N GLY A 488 12.19 17.47 12.53
CA GLY A 488 11.03 18.38 12.64
C GLY A 488 10.13 18.02 13.82
N GLU A 489 8.84 17.81 13.57
CA GLU A 489 7.84 17.39 14.56
C GLU A 489 8.17 16.03 15.18
N GLY A 490 8.80 15.12 14.43
CA GLY A 490 9.23 13.80 14.92
C GLY A 490 10.51 13.80 15.78
N GLN A 491 11.18 14.96 15.95
CA GLN A 491 12.48 15.05 16.61
C GLN A 491 12.43 14.63 18.08
N ALA A 492 11.34 14.95 18.79
CA ALA A 492 11.16 14.57 20.20
C ALA A 492 11.06 13.04 20.35
N SER A 493 10.22 12.40 19.54
CA SER A 493 10.04 10.93 19.53
C SER A 493 11.32 10.20 19.13
N ARG A 494 12.07 10.73 18.15
CA ARG A 494 13.41 10.24 17.81
C ARG A 494 14.36 10.32 19.00
N GLY A 495 14.39 11.47 19.69
CA GLY A 495 15.24 11.67 20.87
C GLY A 495 14.91 10.70 22.00
N ALA A 496 13.62 10.47 22.24
CA ALA A 496 13.13 9.48 23.19
C ALA A 496 13.54 8.05 22.79
N TYR A 497 13.41 7.69 21.50
CA TYR A 497 13.89 6.40 20.98
C TYR A 497 15.38 6.19 21.25
N VAL A 498 16.22 7.19 20.96
CA VAL A 498 17.68 7.09 21.18
C VAL A 498 18.00 6.82 22.66
N ALA A 499 17.21 7.39 23.58
CA ALA A 499 17.37 7.25 25.02
C ALA A 499 16.86 5.91 25.59
N LEU A 500 16.09 5.12 24.83
CA LEU A 500 15.61 3.80 25.25
C LEU A 500 16.76 2.82 25.52
N THR A 501 16.52 1.89 26.43
CA THR A 501 17.40 0.73 26.63
C THR A 501 17.38 -0.18 25.40
N ALA A 502 18.41 -1.04 25.27
CA ALA A 502 18.46 -2.01 24.17
C ALA A 502 17.24 -2.97 24.17
N GLY A 503 16.72 -3.31 25.34
CA GLY A 503 15.52 -4.15 25.47
C GLY A 503 14.26 -3.46 24.96
N GLU A 504 14.06 -2.19 25.33
CA GLU A 504 12.91 -1.40 24.86
C GLU A 504 12.98 -1.13 23.35
N LYS A 505 14.18 -0.87 22.81
CA LYS A 505 14.37 -0.75 21.34
C LYS A 505 13.99 -2.04 20.62
N ALA A 506 14.46 -3.18 21.13
CA ALA A 506 14.13 -4.48 20.55
C ALA A 506 12.62 -4.78 20.64
N ALA A 507 11.99 -4.48 21.77
CA ALA A 507 10.55 -4.62 21.96
C ALA A 507 9.75 -3.77 20.97
N LEU A 508 10.11 -2.48 20.84
CA LEU A 508 9.48 -1.57 19.88
C LEU A 508 9.63 -2.04 18.44
N LEU A 509 10.83 -2.48 18.03
CA LEU A 509 11.04 -3.02 16.68
C LEU A 509 10.20 -4.28 16.45
N LYS A 510 10.11 -5.17 17.44
CA LYS A 510 9.28 -6.37 17.37
C LYS A 510 7.78 -6.05 17.25
N PHE A 511 7.32 -5.00 17.91
CA PHE A 511 5.97 -4.47 17.71
C PHE A 511 5.76 -3.96 16.29
N LEU A 512 6.67 -3.14 15.76
CA LEU A 512 6.57 -2.60 14.40
C LEU A 512 6.66 -3.70 13.32
N GLU A 513 7.49 -4.72 13.55
CA GLU A 513 7.56 -5.92 12.72
C GLU A 513 6.28 -6.77 12.83
N SER A 514 5.52 -6.65 13.91
CA SER A 514 4.25 -7.34 14.06
C SER A 514 3.13 -6.75 13.18
N LEU A 515 3.29 -5.51 12.72
CA LEU A 515 2.29 -4.78 11.93
C LEU A 515 2.27 -5.15 10.45
#